data_AF-A0A979GWI6-F1
#
_entry.id   AF-A0A979GWI6-F1
#
_cell.length_a   1.000
_cell.length_b   1.000
_cell.length_c   1.000
_cell.angle_alpha   90.00
_cell.angle_beta   90.00
_cell.angle_gamma   90.00
#
_symmetry.space_group_name_H-M   'P 1'
#
loop_
_entity.id
_entity.type
_entity.pdbx_description
1 polymer ?
#
loop_
_entity_poly.entity_id
_entity_poly.type
_entity_poly.pdbx_seq_one_letter_code
_entity_poly.pdbx_strand_id
1 'polypeptide(L)'
;MTINDIYARLHSRTYYDRVEQFKFRFLNNALFIDRRAIIPIVIHMLDGVFYMQALKQIADESLFRLELNEDDIILYSTENECARWTLE
;
A
#
# COMPACT_ATOMS: atom_id res chain seq x y z
N MET A 1 -8.18 -3.19 -14.71
CA MET A 1 -7.32 -3.58 -13.57
C MET A 1 -8.22 -4.14 -12.48
N THR A 2 -7.85 -5.28 -11.92
CA THR A 2 -8.59 -6.01 -10.88
C THR A 2 -7.88 -5.89 -9.54
N ILE A 3 -8.57 -6.25 -8.45
CA ILE A 3 -7.95 -6.35 -7.12
C ILE A 3 -6.77 -7.33 -7.14
N ASN A 4 -6.88 -8.44 -7.90
CA ASN A 4 -5.79 -9.39 -8.08
C ASN A 4 -4.58 -8.76 -8.78
N ASP A 5 -4.78 -7.88 -9.76
CA ASP A 5 -3.67 -7.17 -10.42
C ASP A 5 -2.91 -6.28 -9.42
N ILE A 6 -3.62 -5.66 -8.46
CA ILE A 6 -3.00 -4.85 -7.41
C ILE A 6 -2.21 -5.71 -6.44
N TYR A 7 -2.79 -6.81 -5.94
CA TYR A 7 -2.05 -7.74 -5.10
C TYR A 7 -0.84 -8.29 -5.85
N ALA A 8 -0.99 -8.64 -7.13
CA ALA A 8 0.12 -9.10 -7.95
C ALA A 8 1.21 -8.03 -8.10
N ARG A 9 0.89 -6.76 -8.29
CA ARG A 9 1.91 -5.68 -8.33
C ARG A 9 2.57 -5.42 -6.98
N LEU A 10 1.80 -5.40 -5.88
CA LEU A 10 2.34 -5.23 -4.52
C LEU A 10 3.23 -6.41 -4.09
N HIS A 11 2.94 -7.63 -4.57
CA HIS A 11 3.72 -8.84 -4.30
C HIS A 11 4.87 -9.09 -5.29
N SER A 12 4.71 -8.73 -6.56
CA SER A 12 5.73 -8.91 -7.60
C SER A 12 6.87 -7.91 -7.48
N ARG A 13 6.64 -6.77 -6.80
CA ARG A 13 7.69 -5.87 -6.32
C ARG A 13 8.55 -6.56 -5.26
N THR A 14 9.36 -7.47 -5.77
CA THR A 14 10.57 -8.01 -5.18
C THR A 14 11.63 -6.90 -5.23
N TYR A 15 11.33 -5.74 -4.66
CA TYR A 15 12.19 -4.56 -4.61
C TYR A 15 12.96 -4.48 -3.27
N TYR A 16 12.72 -5.44 -2.37
CA TYR A 16 13.19 -5.39 -0.98
C TYR A 16 14.62 -5.89 -0.76
N ASP A 17 15.26 -6.47 -1.78
CA ASP A 17 16.64 -6.98 -1.66
C ASP A 17 17.72 -5.96 -2.07
N ARG A 18 17.35 -4.79 -2.62
CA ARG A 18 18.34 -3.83 -3.15
C ARG A 18 18.44 -2.49 -2.43
N VAL A 19 17.52 -2.14 -1.53
CA VAL A 19 17.53 -0.80 -0.93
C VAL A 19 17.24 -0.86 0.57
N GLU A 20 18.28 -0.69 1.39
CA GLU A 20 18.20 -0.63 2.87
C GLU A 20 17.39 0.56 3.42
N GLN A 21 16.75 1.37 2.57
CA GLN A 21 16.24 2.70 2.92
C GLN A 21 14.72 2.83 3.04
N PHE A 22 13.91 1.84 2.63
CA PHE A 22 12.46 1.98 2.65
C PHE A 22 11.78 1.41 3.90
N LYS A 23 10.93 2.25 4.50
CA LYS A 23 10.28 2.02 5.79
C LYS A 23 9.12 1.02 5.77
N PHE A 24 8.73 0.46 4.62
CA PHE A 24 7.60 -0.47 4.55
C PHE A 24 7.65 -1.47 3.39
N ARG A 25 7.01 -2.63 3.56
CA ARG A 25 6.86 -3.69 2.55
C ARG A 25 5.51 -4.38 2.61
N PHE A 26 5.05 -4.95 1.50
CA PHE A 26 3.84 -5.77 1.46
C PHE A 26 4.18 -7.26 1.53
N LEU A 27 3.57 -7.99 2.45
CA LEU A 27 3.73 -9.43 2.59
C LEU A 27 2.36 -10.07 2.85
N ASN A 28 1.92 -10.95 1.94
CA ASN A 28 0.56 -11.49 1.92
C ASN A 28 -0.48 -10.36 2.06
N ASN A 29 -1.37 -10.45 3.04
CA ASN A 29 -2.37 -9.43 3.31
C ASN A 29 -1.93 -8.48 4.44
N ALA A 30 -0.64 -8.10 4.49
CA ALA A 30 -0.13 -7.23 5.53
C ALA A 30 0.91 -6.24 5.03
N LEU A 31 0.86 -5.04 5.62
CA LEU A 31 1.87 -4.00 5.52
C LEU A 31 2.87 -4.18 6.67
N PHE A 32 4.12 -4.43 6.32
CA PHE A 32 5.24 -4.45 7.25
C PHE A 32 5.89 -3.07 7.28
N ILE A 33 6.14 -2.52 8.46
CA ILE A 33 6.76 -1.18 8.62
C ILE A 33 8.01 -1.32 9.49
N ASP A 34 9.16 -0.90 8.96
CA ASP A 34 10.47 -0.73 9.64
C ASP A 34 10.85 -1.89 10.60
N ARG A 35 10.47 -3.13 10.25
CA ARG A 35 10.64 -4.34 11.09
C ARG A 35 9.95 -4.28 12.47
N ARG A 36 9.16 -3.24 12.75
CA ARG A 36 8.52 -2.96 14.03
C ARG A 36 7.03 -3.29 14.05
N ALA A 37 6.38 -3.23 12.89
CA ALA A 37 4.95 -3.47 12.80
C ALA A 37 4.61 -4.35 11.60
N ILE A 38 3.67 -5.26 11.82
CA ILE A 38 2.98 -6.03 10.79
C ILE A 38 1.51 -5.67 10.94
N ILE A 39 0.94 -5.05 9.93
CA ILE A 39 -0.40 -4.50 9.97
C ILE A 39 -1.21 -5.18 8.87
N PRO A 40 -2.16 -6.05 9.23
CA PRO A 40 -3.04 -6.64 8.23
C PRO A 40 -3.77 -5.57 7.44
N ILE A 41 -3.94 -5.81 6.14
CA ILE A 41 -4.62 -4.91 5.21
C ILE A 41 -5.66 -5.66 4.38
N VAL A 42 -6.65 -4.92 3.88
CA VAL A 42 -7.61 -5.39 2.88
C VAL A 42 -7.69 -4.37 1.77
N ILE A 43 -7.62 -4.84 0.51
CA ILE A 43 -7.80 -3.99 -0.67
C ILE A 43 -9.19 -4.22 -1.23
N HIS A 44 -9.94 -3.14 -1.46
CA HIS A 44 -11.25 -3.17 -2.07
C HIS A 44 -11.37 -2.11 -3.17
N MET A 45 -12.34 -2.32 -4.07
CA MET A 45 -12.66 -1.39 -5.14
C MET A 45 -14.05 -0.81 -4.88
N LEU A 46 -14.16 0.51 -4.88
CA LEU A 46 -15.41 1.25 -4.77
C LEU A 46 -15.46 2.27 -5.91
N ASP A 47 -16.48 2.18 -6.76
CA ASP A 47 -16.69 3.09 -7.89
C ASP A 47 -15.47 3.25 -8.82
N GLY A 48 -14.72 2.16 -9.03
CA GLY A 48 -13.51 2.15 -9.86
C GLY A 48 -12.25 2.69 -9.18
N VAL A 49 -12.37 3.15 -7.93
CA VAL A 49 -11.26 3.60 -7.10
C VAL A 49 -10.84 2.47 -6.15
N PHE A 50 -9.52 2.31 -5.98
CA PHE A 50 -8.97 1.30 -5.09
C PHE A 50 -8.60 1.89 -3.74
N TYR A 51 -8.92 1.14 -2.70
CA TYR A 51 -8.63 1.52 -1.33
C TYR A 51 -7.94 0.38 -0.60
N MET A 52 -6.95 0.75 0.21
CA MET A 52 -6.29 -0.13 1.17
C MET A 52 -6.75 0.27 2.56
N GLN A 53 -7.44 -0.64 3.24
CA GLN A 53 -7.80 -0.50 4.64
C GLN A 53 -6.77 -1.25 5.50
N ALA A 54 -6.08 -0.55 6.39
CA ALA A 54 -5.32 -1.14 7.47
C ALA A 54 -6.26 -1.55 8.61
N LEU A 55 -6.13 -2.79 9.10
CA LEU A 55 -6.93 -3.28 10.24
C LEU A 55 -6.48 -2.70 11.59
N LYS A 56 -5.38 -1.94 11.58
CA LYS A 56 -4.90 -1.13 12.69
C LYS A 56 -4.51 0.24 12.16
N GLN A 57 -4.85 1.29 12.90
CA GLN A 57 -4.50 2.67 12.57
C GLN A 57 -2.97 2.84 12.47
N ILE A 58 -2.54 3.57 11.45
CA ILE A 58 -1.15 3.87 11.12
C ILE A 58 -1.00 5.38 11.07
N ALA A 59 -0.32 5.97 12.07
CA ALA A 59 -0.07 7.41 12.12
C ALA A 59 -1.35 8.24 11.82
N ASP A 60 -2.41 7.92 12.55
CA ASP A 60 -3.74 8.53 12.53
C ASP A 60 -4.69 8.09 11.40
N GLU A 61 -4.20 7.44 10.35
CA GLU A 61 -5.04 6.98 9.24
C GLU A 61 -5.21 5.46 9.24
N SER A 62 -6.37 4.98 8.78
CA SER A 62 -6.58 3.54 8.55
C SER A 62 -7.01 3.22 7.13
N LEU A 63 -7.44 4.22 6.35
CA LEU A 63 -7.87 4.07 4.98
C LEU A 63 -6.97 4.86 4.04
N PHE A 64 -6.51 4.21 2.97
CA PHE A 64 -5.62 4.82 1.99
C PHE A 64 -6.19 4.63 0.60
N ARG A 65 -6.17 5.67 -0.23
CA ARG A 65 -6.46 5.53 -1.66
C ARG A 65 -5.20 5.03 -2.36
N LEU A 66 -5.38 4.04 -3.22
CA LEU A 66 -4.34 3.52 -4.09
C LEU A 66 -4.54 4.07 -5.49
N GLU A 67 -3.49 4.67 -6.03
CA GLU A 67 -3.41 5.10 -7.42
C GLU A 67 -2.28 4.31 -8.09
N LEU A 68 -2.55 3.73 -9.25
CA LEU A 68 -1.54 2.99 -10.00
C LEU A 68 -1.32 3.67 -11.33
N ASN A 69 -0.05 4.01 -11.59
CA ASN A 69 0.43 4.46 -12.88
C ASN A 69 1.13 3.29 -13.60
N GLU A 70 1.64 3.51 -14.80
CA GLU A 70 2.28 2.46 -15.61
C GLU A 70 3.33 1.71 -14.80
N ASP A 71 4.20 2.47 -14.13
CA ASP A 71 5.30 1.95 -13.31
C ASP A 71 5.07 2.08 -11.81
N ASP A 72 4.27 3.05 -11.33
CA ASP A 72 4.22 3.41 -9.90
C ASP A 72 2.91 3.02 -9.18
N ILE A 73 2.99 2.88 -7.85
CA ILE A 73 1.80 2.84 -6.97
C ILE A 73 1.92 3.98 -5.96
N ILE A 74 0.97 4.89 -5.96
CA ILE A 74 0.92 6.02 -5.02
C ILE A 74 -0.19 5.76 -4.00
N LEU A 75 0.14 5.90 -2.73
CA LEU A 75 -0.78 5.83 -1.60
C LEU A 75 -1.10 7.25 -1.12
N TYR A 76 -2.39 7.59 -1.09
CA TYR A 76 -2.89 8.84 -0.54
C TYR A 76 -3.61 8.56 0.77
N SER A 77 -3.40 9.43 1.77
CA SER A 77 -4.25 9.43 2.97
C SER A 77 -5.62 9.98 2.61
N THR A 78 -6.68 9.34 3.09
CA THR A 78 -8.05 9.79 2.86
C THR A 78 -8.46 10.96 3.76
N GLU A 79 -7.79 11.17 4.89
CA GLU A 79 -8.02 12.30 5.77
C GLU A 79 -7.62 13.66 5.17
N ASN A 80 -6.55 13.71 4.37
CA ASN A 80 -5.99 14.98 3.86
C ASN A 80 -5.74 14.99 2.35
N GLU A 81 -6.09 13.92 1.62
CA GLU A 81 -5.86 13.70 0.19
C GLU A 81 -4.41 13.92 -0.30
N CYS A 82 -3.45 14.00 0.63
CA CYS A 82 -2.04 14.17 0.30
C CYS A 82 -1.41 12.80 -0.02
N ALA A 83 -0.60 12.76 -1.08
CA ALA A 83 0.25 11.61 -1.38
C ALA A 83 1.19 11.39 -0.18
N ARG A 84 1.06 10.23 0.46
CA ARG A 84 1.90 9.84 1.59
C ARG A 84 3.11 9.06 1.10
N TRP A 85 2.92 8.21 0.08
CA TRP A 85 3.97 7.30 -0.39
C TRP A 85 3.86 7.04 -1.89
N THR A 86 4.99 7.08 -2.58
CA THR A 86 5.14 6.58 -3.96
C THR A 86 5.98 5.33 -3.91
N LEU A 87 5.47 4.24 -4.45
CA LEU A 87 6.18 2.98 -4.65
C LEU A 87 6.64 2.96 -6.13
N GLU A 88 7.96 2.94 -6.35
CA GLU A 88 8.66 2.66 -7.63
C GLU A 88 8.87 1.16 -7.87
#